data_AF-A0AAV1ZM67-F1
#
_entry.id   AF-A0AAV1ZM67-F1
#
_cell.length_a   1.000
_cell.length_b   1.000
_cell.length_c   1.000
_cell.angle_alpha   90.00
_cell.angle_beta   90.00
_cell.angle_gamma   90.00
#
_symmetry.space_group_name_H-M   'P 1'
#
loop_
_entity.id
_entity.type
_entity.pdbx_description
1 polymer ?
#
loop_
_entity_poly.entity_id
_entity_poly.type
_entity_poly.pdbx_seq_one_letter_code
_entity_poly.pdbx_strand_id
1 'polypeptide(L)'
;MIASLRSVTSDFRKDKHIAGVHNRIPPVKRSSNSDHPPPAKKRRPNIPPIVARRRSLNTFTSETLTADDENREDLIQFLEFVKQPLSEHIENHLLERTAIKWYIIVKIHFFRLITNDEREVCTSYFRSDCMRTLLPGNVNVDIQNAFSKVKSSFEEFEARGSGWIIDFI
;
A
#
# COMPACT_ATOMS: atom_id res chain seq x y z
N MET A 1 19.11 5.93 -1.76
CA MET A 1 18.06 6.52 -2.61
C MET A 1 16.98 5.47 -2.78
N ILE A 2 15.74 5.69 -2.30
CA ILE A 2 14.69 4.64 -2.35
C ILE A 2 13.34 5.29 -2.65
N ALA A 3 12.90 5.24 -3.90
CA ALA A 3 11.48 5.30 -4.19
C ALA A 3 10.92 3.88 -4.21
N SER A 4 10.26 3.41 -3.14
CA SER A 4 9.73 2.03 -3.07
C SER A 4 8.28 2.03 -3.56
N LEU A 5 8.06 1.61 -4.80
CA LEU A 5 6.72 1.31 -5.32
C LEU A 5 6.28 -0.01 -4.71
N ARG A 6 5.36 -0.01 -3.73
CA ARG A 6 4.86 -1.28 -3.17
C ARG A 6 3.50 -1.60 -3.74
N SER A 7 3.42 -2.68 -4.53
CA SER A 7 2.14 -3.26 -4.92
C SER A 7 1.64 -4.26 -3.87
N VAL A 8 0.34 -4.32 -3.64
CA VAL A 8 -0.34 -5.31 -2.79
C VAL A 8 -1.32 -6.06 -3.68
N THR A 9 -1.14 -7.36 -3.85
CA THR A 9 -2.13 -8.20 -4.53
C THR A 9 -3.14 -8.76 -3.54
N SER A 10 -4.40 -8.38 -3.68
CA SER A 10 -5.48 -9.15 -3.05
C SER A 10 -6.14 -10.01 -4.12
N ASP A 11 -5.86 -11.31 -4.11
CA ASP A 11 -6.61 -12.29 -4.90
C ASP A 11 -8.06 -12.32 -4.39
N PHE A 12 -8.96 -11.67 -5.15
CA PHE A 12 -10.39 -11.81 -4.91
C PHE A 12 -10.86 -13.11 -5.56
N ARG A 13 -10.90 -14.19 -4.77
CA ARG A 13 -11.57 -15.43 -5.18
C ARG A 13 -13.05 -15.14 -5.45
N LYS A 14 -13.48 -15.43 -6.67
CA LYS A 14 -14.90 -15.49 -7.05
C LYS A 14 -15.47 -16.82 -6.57
N ASP A 15 -16.13 -16.83 -5.42
CA ASP A 15 -17.01 -17.95 -5.07
C ASP A 15 -18.36 -17.74 -5.76
N LYS A 16 -18.57 -18.48 -6.85
CA LYS A 16 -19.90 -18.72 -7.42
C LYS A 16 -20.53 -19.89 -6.67
N HIS A 17 -21.70 -19.72 -6.07
CA HIS A 17 -22.78 -20.73 -6.09
C HIS A 17 -24.13 -20.14 -5.62
N ILE A 18 -25.04 -20.04 -6.60
CA ILE A 18 -26.48 -20.39 -6.64
C ILE A 18 -27.46 -19.88 -5.56
N ALA A 19 -28.55 -19.33 -6.12
CA ALA A 19 -29.83 -18.83 -5.60
C ALA A 19 -30.53 -19.60 -4.47
N GLY A 20 -31.33 -18.84 -3.71
CA GLY A 20 -32.42 -19.35 -2.86
C GLY A 20 -33.24 -18.22 -2.23
N VAL A 21 -34.38 -17.89 -2.84
CA VAL A 21 -35.45 -17.06 -2.28
C VAL A 21 -36.23 -17.90 -1.25
N HIS A 22 -36.43 -17.42 -0.01
CA HIS A 22 -37.75 -17.32 0.63
C HIS A 22 -37.74 -16.84 2.11
N ASN A 23 -38.64 -15.89 2.34
CA ASN A 23 -39.56 -15.66 3.48
C ASN A 23 -39.06 -15.63 4.94
N ARG A 24 -39.33 -14.47 5.55
CA ARG A 24 -39.31 -14.20 7.00
C ARG A 24 -40.49 -14.89 7.70
N ILE A 25 -40.23 -15.54 8.84
CA ILE A 25 -41.22 -15.91 9.86
C ILE A 25 -40.64 -15.49 11.25
N PRO A 26 -41.44 -14.95 12.21
CA PRO A 26 -40.95 -14.36 13.46
C PRO A 26 -40.71 -15.39 14.59
N PRO A 27 -40.12 -15.00 15.74
CA PRO A 27 -39.60 -15.94 16.74
C PRO A 27 -40.68 -16.44 17.70
N VAL A 28 -40.63 -17.73 18.06
CA VAL A 28 -41.44 -18.32 19.15
C VAL A 28 -40.52 -18.70 20.32
N LYS A 29 -40.94 -18.36 21.55
CA LYS A 29 -40.24 -18.55 22.83
C LYS A 29 -40.84 -19.73 23.63
N ARG A 30 -39.96 -20.43 24.39
CA ARG A 30 -40.17 -21.26 25.63
C ARG A 30 -40.81 -22.67 25.43
N SER A 31 -40.54 -23.74 26.21
CA SER A 31 -39.77 -24.00 27.45
C SER A 31 -39.49 -25.51 27.69
N SER A 32 -38.39 -25.80 28.40
CA SER A 32 -38.12 -26.83 29.45
C SER A 32 -38.40 -28.34 29.30
N ASN A 33 -37.31 -29.08 29.61
CA ASN A 33 -37.18 -30.35 30.37
C ASN A 33 -37.30 -31.71 29.65
N SER A 34 -36.15 -32.38 29.52
CA SER A 34 -36.01 -33.80 29.90
C SER A 34 -34.54 -34.19 30.07
N ASP A 35 -34.27 -34.88 31.18
CA ASP A 35 -32.97 -35.32 31.69
C ASP A 35 -32.13 -36.17 30.73
N HIS A 36 -30.89 -35.74 30.48
CA HIS A 36 -29.84 -36.58 29.91
C HIS A 36 -28.55 -36.41 30.73
N PRO A 37 -27.84 -37.51 31.06
CA PRO A 37 -26.54 -37.39 31.72
C PRO A 37 -25.53 -36.74 30.76
N PRO A 38 -24.58 -35.93 31.26
CA PRO A 38 -23.65 -35.24 30.39
C PRO A 38 -22.74 -36.25 29.67
N PRO A 39 -22.52 -36.12 28.35
CA PRO A 39 -21.59 -36.98 27.65
C PRO A 39 -20.16 -36.71 28.15
N ALA A 40 -19.43 -37.80 28.43
CA ALA A 40 -18.06 -37.76 28.90
C ALA A 40 -17.17 -36.89 27.99
N LYS A 41 -16.41 -35.96 28.60
CA LYS A 41 -15.47 -35.07 27.90
C LYS A 41 -14.38 -35.91 27.21
N LYS A 42 -14.54 -36.18 25.91
CA LYS A 42 -13.42 -36.64 25.06
C LYS A 42 -12.38 -35.52 25.01
N ARG A 43 -11.26 -35.70 25.72
CA ARG A 43 -10.08 -34.82 25.63
C ARG A 43 -9.62 -34.81 24.17
N ARG A 44 -9.73 -33.66 23.50
CA ARG A 44 -9.10 -33.46 22.20
C ARG A 44 -7.58 -33.60 22.39
N PRO A 45 -6.87 -34.38 21.56
CA PRO A 45 -5.42 -34.38 21.60
C PRO A 45 -4.94 -32.95 21.28
N ASN A 46 -3.99 -32.48 22.09
CA ASN A 46 -3.39 -31.16 21.99
C ASN A 46 -2.50 -31.14 20.74
N ILE A 47 -3.09 -30.90 19.57
CA ILE A 47 -2.32 -30.61 18.35
C ILE A 47 -1.79 -29.19 18.56
N PRO A 48 -0.47 -28.98 18.70
CA PRO A 48 0.07 -27.62 18.76
C PRO A 48 -0.39 -26.88 17.50
N PRO A 49 -0.77 -25.59 17.61
CA PRO A 49 -1.16 -24.85 16.42
C PRO A 49 0.00 -24.97 15.44
N ILE A 50 -0.25 -25.57 14.27
CA ILE A 50 0.63 -25.39 13.13
C ILE A 50 0.57 -23.89 12.89
N VAL A 51 1.53 -23.17 13.46
CA VAL A 51 1.84 -21.80 13.07
C VAL A 51 2.42 -21.96 11.69
N ALA A 52 1.54 -22.16 10.72
CA ALA A 52 1.82 -21.91 9.33
C ALA A 52 2.14 -20.42 9.31
N ARG A 53 3.42 -20.12 9.53
CA ARG A 53 4.01 -18.84 9.21
C ARG A 53 3.95 -18.79 7.69
N ARG A 54 2.74 -18.56 7.17
CA ARG A 54 2.50 -18.14 5.79
C ARG A 54 3.20 -16.80 5.70
N ARG A 55 4.50 -16.82 5.46
CA ARG A 55 5.15 -15.71 4.81
C ARG A 55 4.34 -15.52 3.53
N SER A 56 3.64 -14.40 3.42
CA SER A 56 2.98 -13.93 2.20
C SER A 56 4.05 -13.51 1.18
N LEU A 57 4.99 -14.42 0.89
CA LEU A 57 6.27 -14.15 0.25
C LEU A 57 6.11 -13.60 -1.18
N ASN A 58 4.92 -13.67 -1.76
CA ASN A 58 4.64 -13.27 -3.15
C ASN A 58 3.52 -12.21 -3.28
N THR A 59 3.06 -11.60 -2.19
CA THR A 59 1.93 -10.64 -2.23
C THR A 59 2.37 -9.20 -2.48
N PHE A 60 3.66 -8.90 -2.26
CA PHE A 60 4.20 -7.55 -2.37
C PHE A 60 5.39 -7.54 -3.33
N THR A 61 5.29 -6.77 -4.41
CA THR A 61 6.44 -6.40 -5.24
C THR A 61 6.89 -5.00 -4.83
N SER A 62 8.20 -4.80 -4.74
CA SER A 62 8.80 -3.47 -4.59
C SER A 62 9.73 -3.22 -5.76
N GLU A 63 9.50 -2.13 -6.47
CA GLU A 63 10.45 -1.62 -7.47
C GLU A 63 11.05 -0.31 -6.97
N THR A 64 12.32 -0.06 -7.32
CA THR A 64 13.01 1.19 -7.01
C THR A 64 13.39 1.90 -8.30
N LEU A 65 12.79 3.07 -8.50
CA LEU A 65 13.16 3.99 -9.58
C LEU A 65 14.17 5.00 -8.99
N THR A 66 15.32 5.14 -9.63
CA THR A 66 16.37 6.08 -9.23
C THR A 66 16.46 7.22 -10.24
N ALA A 67 16.61 8.44 -9.75
CA ALA A 67 16.88 9.59 -10.60
C ALA A 67 18.32 9.58 -11.14
N ASP A 68 18.46 10.03 -12.39
CA ASP A 68 19.71 10.46 -12.99
C ASP A 68 20.23 11.72 -12.26
N ASP A 69 21.53 11.99 -12.28
CA ASP A 69 22.12 13.06 -11.46
C ASP A 69 21.49 14.45 -11.71
N GLU A 70 21.02 14.74 -12.92
CA GLU A 70 20.38 16.02 -13.30
C GLU A 70 18.96 16.20 -12.72
N ASN A 71 18.25 15.12 -12.39
CA ASN A 71 16.86 15.13 -11.93
C ASN A 71 16.73 14.99 -10.40
N ARG A 72 17.84 15.03 -9.66
CA ARG A 72 17.89 14.73 -8.22
C ARG A 72 17.56 15.87 -7.29
N GLU A 73 17.61 17.11 -7.78
CA GLU A 73 17.51 18.30 -6.93
C GLU A 73 16.12 18.95 -6.97
N ASP A 74 15.25 18.54 -7.90
CA ASP A 74 13.89 19.06 -8.04
C ASP A 74 12.85 17.92 -8.00
N LEU A 75 11.98 17.95 -7.00
CA LEU A 75 10.93 16.94 -6.81
C LEU A 75 9.94 16.90 -7.98
N ILE A 76 9.57 18.03 -8.54
CA ILE A 76 8.59 18.10 -9.63
C ILE A 76 9.19 17.50 -10.90
N GLN A 77 10.43 17.86 -11.21
CA GLN A 77 11.17 17.31 -12.35
C GLN A 77 11.39 15.81 -12.19
N PHE A 78 11.76 15.34 -10.99
CA PHE A 78 11.87 13.92 -10.68
C PHE A 78 10.55 13.17 -10.91
N LEU A 79 9.43 13.70 -10.42
CA LEU A 79 8.13 13.06 -10.57
C LEU A 79 7.71 12.95 -12.05
N GLU A 80 7.94 13.97 -12.86
CA GLU A 80 7.67 13.90 -14.31
C GLU A 80 8.59 12.92 -15.02
N PHE A 81 9.87 12.85 -14.64
CA PHE A 81 10.82 11.87 -15.18
C PHE A 81 10.38 10.42 -14.91
N VAL A 82 9.93 10.11 -13.69
CA VAL A 82 9.50 8.75 -13.34
C VAL A 82 8.08 8.41 -13.78
N LYS A 83 7.31 9.38 -14.29
CA LYS A 83 5.90 9.21 -14.67
C LYS A 83 5.72 8.10 -15.71
N GLN A 84 6.48 8.15 -16.80
CA GLN A 84 6.35 7.20 -17.90
C GLN A 84 6.79 5.78 -17.47
N PRO A 85 7.97 5.58 -16.86
CA PRO A 85 8.36 4.27 -16.31
C PRO A 85 7.33 3.69 -15.34
N LEU A 86 6.77 4.54 -14.46
CA LEU A 86 5.75 4.12 -13.51
C LEU A 86 4.44 3.67 -14.20
N SER A 87 4.01 4.40 -15.24
CA SER A 87 2.82 4.03 -16.03
C SER A 87 3.00 2.66 -16.68
N GLU A 88 4.13 2.45 -17.37
CA GLU A 88 4.45 1.20 -18.04
C GLU A 88 4.49 0.03 -17.03
N HIS A 89 5.09 0.24 -15.87
CA HIS A 89 5.16 -0.80 -14.84
C HIS A 89 3.77 -1.20 -14.30
N ILE A 90 2.91 -0.22 -14.03
CA ILE A 90 1.54 -0.44 -13.56
C ILE A 90 0.70 -1.13 -14.64
N GLU A 91 0.81 -0.69 -15.90
CA GLU A 91 0.11 -1.28 -17.04
C GLU A 91 0.53 -2.73 -17.30
N ASN A 92 1.84 -3.02 -17.26
CA ASN A 92 2.36 -4.38 -17.38
C ASN A 92 1.80 -5.29 -16.30
N HIS A 93 1.71 -4.81 -15.05
CA HIS A 93 1.08 -5.58 -13.99
C HIS A 93 -0.43 -5.76 -14.15
N LEU A 94 -1.14 -4.81 -14.79
CA LEU A 94 -2.56 -4.94 -15.12
C LEU A 94 -2.82 -5.92 -16.27
N LEU A 95 -1.85 -6.18 -17.16
CA LEU A 95 -1.98 -7.22 -18.18
C LEU A 95 -2.02 -8.62 -17.54
N GLU A 96 -1.25 -8.83 -16.49
CA GLU A 96 -1.15 -10.11 -15.79
C GLU A 96 -2.22 -10.30 -14.71
N ARG A 97 -2.80 -9.19 -14.20
CA ARG A 97 -3.65 -9.19 -13.00
C ARG A 97 -4.92 -8.39 -13.24
N THR A 98 -6.03 -8.87 -12.67
CA THR A 98 -7.34 -8.18 -12.75
C THR A 98 -7.39 -6.82 -12.05
N ALA A 99 -6.52 -6.60 -11.07
CA ALA A 99 -6.48 -5.41 -10.24
C ALA A 99 -5.13 -5.33 -9.54
N ILE A 100 -4.64 -4.11 -9.33
CA ILE A 100 -3.47 -3.86 -8.49
C ILE A 100 -3.75 -2.77 -7.47
N LYS A 101 -3.26 -2.99 -6.26
CA LYS A 101 -3.22 -1.95 -5.23
C LYS A 101 -1.76 -1.50 -5.12
N TRP A 102 -1.48 -0.21 -5.08
CA TRP A 102 -0.11 0.29 -5.08
C TRP A 102 -0.01 1.66 -4.39
N TYR A 103 1.20 2.08 -4.06
CA TYR A 103 1.51 3.42 -3.59
C TYR A 103 2.98 3.73 -3.85
N ILE A 104 3.32 5.01 -3.92
CA ILE A 104 4.69 5.48 -4.04
C ILE A 104 5.20 6.01 -2.71
N ILE A 105 6.50 5.84 -2.49
CA ILE A 105 7.26 6.56 -1.48
C ILE A 105 8.35 7.29 -2.26
N VAL A 106 8.55 8.58 -1.98
CA VAL A 106 9.72 9.34 -2.41
C VAL A 106 10.57 9.60 -1.18
N LYS A 107 11.80 9.09 -1.18
CA LYS A 107 12.79 9.40 -0.15
C LYS A 107 13.53 10.65 -0.61
N ILE A 108 13.71 11.63 0.25
CA ILE A 108 14.48 12.83 -0.07
C ILE A 108 15.50 13.07 1.05
N HIS A 109 16.73 13.33 0.66
CA HIS A 109 17.78 13.81 1.53
C HIS A 109 17.84 15.32 1.45
N PHE A 110 17.79 15.96 2.60
CA PHE A 110 17.86 17.41 2.75
C PHE A 110 19.09 17.80 3.53
N PHE A 111 19.51 19.04 3.31
CA PHE A 111 20.46 19.71 4.17
C PHE A 111 20.09 21.16 4.42
N ARG A 112 20.64 21.74 5.47
CA ARG A 112 20.65 23.18 5.69
C ARG A 112 21.97 23.59 6.34
N LEU A 113 22.38 24.83 6.11
CA LEU A 113 23.55 25.40 6.78
C LEU A 113 23.10 26.00 8.12
N ILE A 114 23.72 25.56 9.22
CA ILE A 114 23.54 26.16 10.56
C ILE A 114 24.50 27.34 10.71
N THR A 115 25.75 27.14 10.28
CA THR A 115 26.80 28.15 10.14
C THR A 115 27.51 27.93 8.80
N ASN A 116 28.47 28.79 8.43
CA ASN A 116 29.20 28.64 7.16
C ASN A 116 29.92 27.29 7.03
N ASP A 117 30.30 26.67 8.15
CA ASP A 117 31.08 25.43 8.18
C ASP A 117 30.27 24.21 8.68
N GLU A 118 29.06 24.43 9.20
CA GLU A 118 28.25 23.38 9.82
C GLU A 118 26.97 23.09 9.02
N ARG A 119 26.87 21.85 8.55
CA ARG A 119 25.74 21.34 7.77
C ARG A 119 24.89 20.40 8.63
N GLU A 120 23.61 20.70 8.73
CA GLU A 120 22.62 19.75 9.25
C GLU A 120 22.02 18.97 8.10
N VAL A 121 21.79 17.67 8.30
CA VAL A 121 21.17 16.79 7.31
C VAL A 121 19.89 16.18 7.85
N CYS A 122 18.91 16.01 6.97
CA CYS A 122 17.64 15.36 7.27
C CYS A 122 17.29 14.37 6.16
N THR A 123 16.57 13.31 6.50
CA THR A 123 16.02 12.38 5.51
C THR A 123 14.54 12.24 5.78
N SER A 124 13.72 12.57 4.79
CA SER A 124 12.27 12.46 4.87
C SER A 124 11.73 11.51 3.82
N TYR A 125 10.54 10.97 4.09
CA TYR A 125 9.85 10.02 3.23
C TYR A 125 8.43 10.54 2.96
N PHE A 126 8.14 10.83 1.71
CA PHE A 126 6.84 11.33 1.26
C PHE A 126 6.08 10.22 0.57
N ARG A 127 4.91 9.89 1.08
CA ARG A 127 4.13 8.74 0.62
C ARG A 127 2.82 9.21 -0.02
N SER A 128 2.45 8.60 -1.14
CA SER A 128 1.12 8.79 -1.71
C SER A 128 0.05 8.03 -0.93
N ASP A 129 -1.20 8.33 -1.24
CA ASP A 129 -2.30 7.44 -0.89
C ASP A 129 -2.17 6.10 -1.61
N CYS A 130 -2.86 5.09 -1.07
CA CYS A 130 -2.86 3.78 -1.67
C CYS A 130 -3.93 3.70 -2.77
N MET A 131 -3.47 3.59 -4.00
CA MET A 131 -4.30 3.48 -5.19
C MET A 131 -4.77 2.05 -5.41
N ARG A 132 -5.94 1.89 -6.04
CA ARG A 132 -6.46 0.61 -6.50
C ARG A 132 -6.89 0.75 -7.95
N THR A 133 -6.02 0.33 -8.85
CA THR A 133 -6.23 0.43 -10.29
C THR A 133 -6.80 -0.88 -10.82
N LEU A 134 -7.92 -0.78 -11.54
CA LEU A 134 -8.64 -1.93 -12.12
C LEU A 134 -8.56 -1.95 -13.65
N LEU A 135 -8.38 -0.78 -14.26
CA LEU A 135 -8.43 -0.60 -15.72
C LEU A 135 -7.20 0.21 -16.16
N PRO A 136 -6.55 -0.17 -17.27
CA PRO A 136 -5.41 0.58 -17.82
C PRO A 136 -5.73 2.07 -18.09
N GLY A 137 -6.95 2.38 -18.52
CA GLY A 137 -7.38 3.77 -18.76
C GLY A 137 -7.36 4.68 -17.52
N ASN A 138 -7.31 4.13 -16.31
CA ASN A 138 -7.26 4.90 -15.07
C ASN A 138 -5.82 5.18 -14.60
N VAL A 139 -4.81 4.53 -15.18
CA VAL A 139 -3.42 4.56 -14.68
C VAL A 139 -2.89 5.98 -14.57
N ASN A 140 -3.03 6.78 -15.63
CA ASN A 140 -2.54 8.16 -15.63
C ASN A 140 -3.22 9.01 -14.55
N VAL A 141 -4.54 8.88 -14.37
CA VAL A 141 -5.29 9.61 -13.33
C VAL A 141 -4.82 9.19 -11.93
N ASP A 142 -4.64 7.88 -11.70
CA ASP A 142 -4.17 7.35 -10.43
C ASP A 142 -2.74 7.82 -10.11
N ILE A 143 -1.86 7.89 -11.12
CA ILE A 143 -0.49 8.44 -10.99
C ILE A 143 -0.54 9.93 -10.65
N GLN A 144 -1.34 10.73 -11.35
CA GLN A 144 -1.48 12.15 -11.05
C GLN A 144 -1.96 12.37 -9.61
N ASN A 145 -2.95 11.62 -9.16
CA ASN A 145 -3.43 11.67 -7.78
C ASN A 145 -2.33 11.29 -6.78
N ALA A 146 -1.53 10.27 -7.08
CA ALA A 146 -0.44 9.83 -6.22
C ALA A 146 0.65 10.91 -6.12
N PHE A 147 1.00 11.53 -7.24
CA PHE A 147 1.96 12.63 -7.31
C PHE A 147 1.47 13.86 -6.57
N SER A 148 0.20 14.26 -6.75
CA SER A 148 -0.40 15.37 -6.01
C SER A 148 -0.30 15.17 -4.50
N LYS A 149 -0.53 13.93 -4.01
CA LYS A 149 -0.40 13.65 -2.57
C LYS A 149 1.05 13.75 -2.08
N VAL A 150 2.02 13.29 -2.86
CA VAL A 150 3.45 13.44 -2.54
C VAL A 150 3.84 14.92 -2.52
N LYS A 151 3.48 15.69 -3.55
CA LYS A 151 3.74 17.14 -3.66
C LYS A 151 3.17 17.90 -2.46
N SER A 152 1.90 17.69 -2.14
CA SER A 152 1.26 18.33 -0.97
C SER A 152 1.96 17.99 0.35
N SER A 153 2.42 16.75 0.51
CA SER A 153 3.13 16.35 1.74
C SER A 153 4.54 16.95 1.82
N PHE A 154 5.17 17.18 0.67
CA PHE A 154 6.45 17.87 0.55
C PHE A 154 6.31 19.37 0.84
N GLU A 155 5.33 20.05 0.23
CA GLU A 155 5.02 21.45 0.48
C GLU A 155 4.72 21.71 1.97
N GLU A 156 3.98 20.80 2.62
CA GLU A 156 3.72 20.88 4.06
C GLU A 156 5.00 20.73 4.89
N PHE A 157 5.94 19.90 4.45
CA PHE A 157 7.25 19.75 5.11
C PHE A 157 8.08 21.03 4.97
N GLU A 158 8.15 21.62 3.77
CA GLU A 158 8.84 22.89 3.53
C GLU A 158 8.21 24.03 4.34
N ALA A 159 6.87 24.11 4.39
CA ALA A 159 6.15 25.13 5.15
C ALA A 159 6.43 25.08 6.66
N ARG A 160 6.77 23.90 7.19
CA ARG A 160 7.10 23.70 8.62
C ARG A 160 8.58 23.96 8.94
N GLY A 161 9.46 23.96 7.94
CA GLY A 161 10.91 24.04 8.12
C GLY A 161 11.55 25.08 7.21
N SER A 162 11.86 26.26 7.76
CA SER A 162 12.57 27.30 7.01
C SER A 162 14.02 26.88 6.73
N GLY A 163 14.36 26.61 5.47
CA GLY A 163 15.75 26.55 4.98
C GLY A 163 16.31 25.17 4.63
N TRP A 164 15.48 24.13 4.53
CA TRP A 164 15.93 22.85 3.96
C TRP A 164 16.10 22.97 2.45
N ILE A 165 17.23 22.46 1.95
CA ILE A 165 17.56 22.34 0.52
C ILE A 165 17.66 20.86 0.20
N ILE A 166 17.17 20.44 -0.97
CA ILE A 166 17.30 19.07 -1.45
C ILE A 166 18.79 18.81 -1.74
N ASP A 167 19.37 17.78 -1.11
CA ASP A 167 20.68 17.24 -1.44
C ASP A 167 20.54 16.28 -2.63
N PHE A 168 19.61 15.33 -2.50
CA PHE A 168 19.25 14.39 -3.54
C PHE A 168 17.96 13.63 -3.19
N ILE A 169 17.26 13.18 -4.24
CA ILE A 169 16.04 12.35 -4.16
C ILE A 169 16.37 10.88 -4.40
#